data_AF-A0A931E0B8-F1
#
_entry.id   AF-A0A931E0B8-F1
#
_cell.length_a   1.000
_cell.length_b   1.000
_cell.length_c   1.000
_cell.angle_alpha   90.00
_cell.angle_beta   90.00
_cell.angle_gamma   90.00
#
_symmetry.space_group_name_H-M   'P 1'
#
loop_
_entity.id
_entity.type
_entity.pdbx_description
1 polymer ?
#
loop_
_entity_poly.entity_id
_entity_poly.type
_entity_poly.pdbx_seq_one_letter_code
_entity_poly.pdbx_strand_id
1 'polypeptide(L)' 'MNTAKTLDKEIAEYLPRLNEKQKRTVLSVVKTFMKDQQDWWDEISEEQQNAIDKSLAEMKAGKLTPHDEVMKKYKKWLKK' A
#
# COMPACT_ATOMS: atom_id res chain seq x y z
N MET A 1 -18.17 -12.78 22.10
CA MET A 1 -18.48 -11.34 21.98
C MET A 1 -17.71 -10.60 23.07
N ASN A 2 -16.73 -9.73 22.74
CA ASN A 2 -16.35 -8.52 23.51
C ASN A 2 -14.87 -8.14 23.58
N THR A 3 -13.88 -8.92 23.11
CA THR A 3 -12.46 -8.54 23.27
C THR A 3 -12.12 -7.16 22.71
N ALA A 4 -12.60 -6.82 21.51
CA ALA A 4 -12.45 -5.47 20.94
C ALA A 4 -13.13 -4.39 21.80
N LYS A 5 -14.34 -4.66 22.31
CA LYS A 5 -15.06 -3.74 23.21
C LYS A 5 -14.35 -3.56 24.55
N THR A 6 -13.61 -4.56 25.01
CA THR A 6 -12.78 -4.47 26.22
C THR A 6 -11.57 -3.56 25.99
N LEU A 7 -10.89 -3.71 24.84
CA LEU A 7 -9.74 -2.86 24.48
C LEU A 7 -10.15 -1.39 24.30
N ASP A 8 -11.27 -1.11 23.63
CA ASP A 8 -11.77 0.26 23.46
C ASP A 8 -12.03 0.94 24.82
N LYS A 9 -12.54 0.17 25.79
CA LYS A 9 -12.79 0.65 27.15
C LYS A 9 -11.50 0.98 27.88
N GLU A 10 -10.49 0.11 27.80
CA GLU A 10 -9.19 0.36 28.42
C GLU A 10 -8.50 1.59 27.80
N ILE A 11 -8.54 1.73 26.48
CA ILE A 11 -8.01 2.90 25.78
C ILE A 11 -8.69 4.19 26.28
N ALA A 12 -10.02 4.20 26.36
CA ALA A 12 -10.78 5.35 26.87
C ALA A 12 -10.48 5.67 28.34
N GLU A 13 -10.16 4.67 29.15
CA GLU A 13 -9.79 4.86 30.56
C GLU A 13 -8.39 5.46 30.74
N TYR A 14 -7.40 4.99 29.96
CA TYR A 14 -5.99 5.33 30.19
C TYR A 14 -5.50 6.55 29.39
N LEU A 15 -6.00 6.79 28.17
CA LEU A 15 -5.56 7.92 27.35
C LEU A 15 -5.72 9.30 28.01
N PRO A 16 -6.81 9.61 28.74
CA PRO A 16 -6.96 10.91 29.39
C PRO A 16 -5.89 11.19 30.44
N ARG A 17 -5.39 10.14 31.12
CA ARG A 17 -4.40 10.21 32.21
C ARG A 17 -2.99 10.55 31.75
N LEU A 18 -2.73 10.49 30.45
CA LEU A 18 -1.43 10.82 29.87
C LEU A 18 -1.16 12.33 29.91
N ASN A 19 0.11 12.69 30.11
CA ASN A 19 0.55 14.07 29.96
C ASN A 19 0.69 14.45 28.47
N GLU A 20 0.89 15.73 28.18
CA GLU A 20 0.94 16.24 26.81
C GLU A 20 2.02 15.57 25.95
N LYS A 21 3.23 15.39 26.49
CA LYS A 21 4.34 14.74 25.79
C LYS A 21 3.96 13.30 25.39
N GLN A 22 3.38 12.54 26.32
CA GLN A 22 2.91 11.18 26.08
C GLN A 22 1.78 11.14 25.05
N LYS A 23 0.81 12.06 25.13
CA LYS A 23 -0.28 12.17 24.15
C LYS A 23 0.24 12.42 22.74
N ARG A 24 1.24 13.29 22.59
CA ARG A 24 1.90 13.56 21.29
C ARG A 24 2.56 12.30 20.72
N THR A 25 3.26 11.52 21.56
CA THR A 25 3.86 10.25 21.14
C THR A 25 2.80 9.24 20.68
N VAL A 26 1.74 9.02 21.48
CA VAL A 26 0.66 8.08 21.13
C VAL A 26 -0.03 8.51 19.84
N LEU A 27 -0.34 9.80 19.68
CA LEU A 27 -0.94 10.33 18.45
C LEU A 27 -0.07 10.06 17.22
N SER A 28 1.26 10.19 17.36
CA SER A 28 2.19 9.90 16.26
C SER A 28 2.10 8.44 15.82
N VAL A 29 2.10 7.51 16.78
CA VAL A 29 2.03 6.06 16.50
C VAL A 29 0.70 5.70 15.85
N VAL A 30 -0.42 6.22 16.37
CA VAL A 30 -1.76 6.01 15.77
C VAL A 30 -1.80 6.54 14.33
N LYS A 31 -1.23 7.72 14.07
CA LYS A 31 -1.15 8.29 12.72
C LYS A 31 -0.34 7.41 11.77
N THR A 32 0.73 6.76 12.24
CA THR A 32 1.49 5.80 11.41
C THR A 32 0.59 4.63 10.99
N PHE A 33 -0.13 4.03 11.93
CA PHE A 33 -1.07 2.94 11.58
C PHE A 33 -2.16 3.39 10.61
N MET A 34 -2.63 4.63 10.70
CA MET A 34 -3.63 5.15 9.76
C MET A 34 -3.05 5.46 8.36
N LYS A 35 -1.77 5.82 8.27
CA LYS A 35 -1.08 5.99 6.99
C LYS A 35 -0.81 4.64 6.32
N ASP A 36 -0.44 3.63 7.10
CA ASP A 36 -0.21 2.26 6.61
C ASP A 36 -1.50 1.56 6.15
N GLN A 37 -2.68 2.18 6.35
CA GLN A 37 -3.96 1.71 5.77
C GLN A 37 -4.20 2.23 4.35
N GLN A 38 -3.37 3.14 3.86
CA GLN A 38 -3.48 3.62 2.48
C GLN A 38 -2.79 2.57 1.59
N ASP A 39 -3.58 1.90 0.74
CA ASP A 39 -3.04 0.92 -0.19
C ASP A 39 -2.08 1.66 -1.13
N TRP A 40 -0.97 1.04 -1.55
CA TRP A 40 -0.07 1.63 -2.55
C TRP A 40 -0.84 1.97 -3.83
N TRP A 41 -1.95 1.27 -4.09
CA TRP A 41 -2.89 1.57 -5.16
C TRP A 41 -3.44 3.00 -5.10
N ASP A 42 -3.72 3.51 -3.90
CA ASP A 42 -4.22 4.86 -3.65
C ASP A 42 -3.13 5.94 -3.75
N GLU A 43 -1.84 5.54 -3.82
CA GLU A 43 -0.70 6.44 -3.92
C GLU A 43 -0.26 6.72 -5.37
N ILE A 44 -0.63 5.84 -6.31
CA ILE A 44 -0.31 6.00 -7.73
C ILE A 44 -1.36 6.84 -8.47
N SER A 45 -0.95 7.52 -9.55
CA SER A 45 -1.86 8.37 -10.32
C SER A 45 -2.94 7.55 -11.05
N GLU A 46 -4.07 8.18 -11.37
CA GLU A 46 -5.13 7.55 -12.17
C GLU A 46 -4.61 7.03 -13.52
N GLU A 47 -3.65 7.72 -14.14
CA GLU A 47 -2.99 7.25 -15.36
C GLU A 47 -2.22 5.94 -15.13
N GLN A 48 -1.51 5.81 -14.01
CA GLN A 48 -0.80 4.59 -13.64
C GLN A 48 -1.76 3.44 -13.34
N GLN A 49 -2.86 3.71 -12.61
CA GLN A 49 -3.90 2.72 -12.34
C GLN A 49 -4.51 2.21 -13.65
N ASN A 50 -4.90 3.11 -14.56
CA ASN A 50 -5.44 2.77 -15.88
C ASN A 50 -4.45 1.95 -16.73
N ALA A 51 -3.16 2.27 -16.68
CA ALA A 51 -2.13 1.52 -17.39
C ALA A 51 -1.98 0.09 -16.85
N ILE A 52 -2.09 -0.11 -15.53
CA ILE A 52 -2.05 -1.42 -14.90
C ILE A 52 -3.29 -2.23 -15.26
N ASP A 53 -4.49 -1.64 -15.14
CA ASP A 53 -5.75 -2.31 -15.48
C ASP A 53 -5.78 -2.76 -16.95
N LYS A 54 -5.33 -1.89 -17.86
CA LYS A 54 -5.17 -2.24 -19.27
C LYS A 54 -4.21 -3.42 -19.46
N SER A 55 -3.06 -3.39 -18.78
CA SER A 55 -2.07 -4.48 -18.86
C SER A 55 -2.62 -5.81 -18.34
N LEU A 56 -3.40 -5.78 -17.25
CA LEU A 56 -4.09 -6.96 -16.72
C LEU A 56 -5.16 -7.50 -17.68
N ALA A 57 -5.90 -6.63 -18.36
CA ALA A 57 -6.87 -7.03 -19.38
C ALA A 57 -6.19 -7.65 -20.61
N GLU A 58 -5.08 -7.07 -21.08
CA GLU A 58 -4.27 -7.60 -22.18
C GLU A 58 -3.67 -8.96 -21.83
N MET A 59 -3.19 -9.13 -20.60
CA MET A 59 -2.71 -10.40 -20.07
C MET A 59 -3.80 -11.48 -20.11
N LYS A 60 -5.01 -11.17 -19.60
CA LYS A 60 -6.15 -12.09 -19.64
C LYS A 60 -6.59 -12.44 -21.06
N ALA A 61 -6.43 -11.50 -21.99
CA ALA A 61 -6.69 -11.72 -23.41
C ALA A 61 -5.56 -12.47 -24.16
N GLY A 62 -4.50 -12.88 -23.45
CA GLY A 62 -3.37 -13.61 -24.04
C GLY A 62 -2.42 -12.76 -24.88
N LYS A 63 -2.48 -11.42 -24.76
CA LYS A 63 -1.66 -10.47 -25.53
C LYS A 63 -0.28 -10.22 -24.90
N LEU A 64 0.29 -11.22 -24.25
CA LEU A 64 1.62 -11.13 -23.66
C LEU A 64 2.70 -11.44 -24.70
N THR A 65 3.85 -10.80 -24.58
CA THR A 65 5.03 -11.14 -25.38
C THR A 65 5.94 -12.08 -24.57
N PRO A 66 6.33 -13.25 -25.11
CA PRO A 66 7.27 -14.14 -24.44
C PRO A 66 8.63 -13.46 -24.15
N HIS A 67 9.22 -13.80 -22.99
CA HIS A 67 10.50 -13.24 -22.56
C HIS A 67 11.60 -13.35 -23.63
N ASP A 68 11.72 -14.52 -24.27
CA ASP A 68 12.74 -14.76 -25.31
C ASP A 68 12.59 -13.84 -26.52
N GLU A 69 11.35 -13.51 -26.91
CA GLU A 69 11.06 -12.60 -28.02
C GLU A 69 11.44 -11.16 -27.67
N VAL A 70 11.12 -10.73 -26.45
CA VAL A 70 11.55 -9.43 -25.92
C VAL A 70 13.08 -9.36 -25.92
N MET A 71 13.76 -10.34 -25.34
CA MET A 71 15.23 -10.34 -25.24
C MET A 71 15.92 -10.32 -26.60
N LYS A 72 15.38 -11.03 -27.61
CA LYS A 72 15.87 -10.97 -28.99
C LYS A 72 15.86 -9.52 -29.53
N LYS A 73 14.80 -8.76 -29.27
CA LYS A 73 14.64 -7.37 -29.74
C LYS A 73 15.65 -6.42 -29.09
N TYR A 74 15.93 -6.60 -27.79
CA TYR A 74 16.79 -5.68 -27.04
C TYR A 74 18.28 -6.07 -27.02
N LYS A 75 18.64 -7.29 -27.47
CA LYS A 75 20.02 -7.80 -27.54
C LYS A 75 21.03 -6.86 -28.19
N LYS A 76 20.60 -6.05 -29.17
CA LYS A 76 21.48 -5.12 -29.90
C LYS A 76 22.01 -3.96 -29.05
N TRP A 77 21.33 -3.60 -27.96
CA TRP A 77 21.73 -2.51 -27.05
C TRP A 77 22.47 -3.00 -25.80
N LEU A 78 22.59 -4.32 -25.62
CA LEU A 78 23.33 -4.94 -24.53
C LEU A 78 24.83 -5.11 -24.82
N LYS A 79 25.31 -4.63 -25.97
CA LYS A 79 26.73 -4.68 -26.32
C LYS A 79 27.46 -3.55 -25.57
N LYS A 80 28.42 -3.95 -24.73
CA LYS A 80 29.41 -3.04 -24.11
C LYS A 80 30.29 -2.39 -25.16
#